data_AF-A0A3N5S2H8-F1
#
_entry.id   AF-A0A3N5S2H8-F1
#
_cell.length_a   1.000
_cell.length_b   1.000
_cell.length_c   1.000
_cell.angle_alpha   90.00
_cell.angle_beta   90.00
_cell.angle_gamma   90.00
#
_symmetry.space_group_name_H-M   'P 1'
#
loop_
_entity.id
_entity.type
_entity.pdbx_description
1 polymer ?
#
loop_
_entity_poly.entity_id
_entity_poly.type
_entity_poly.pdbx_seq_one_letter_code
_entity_poly.pdbx_strand_id
1 'polypeptide(L)'
;MPNENQFQIVFDGLKSILKDYEKYFDVKSDTAETYYLEGGYLPQFKQNLFFGSAQVKKNYVSYYLMPVYMFPDLLEGISPEL
;
A
#
# COMPACT_ATOMS: atom_id res chain seq x y z
N MET A 1 1.58 -23.81 -6.96
CA MET A 1 1.97 -22.40 -6.89
C MET A 1 0.72 -21.60 -7.17
N PRO A 2 0.40 -20.53 -6.44
CA PRO A 2 -0.66 -19.62 -6.87
C PRO A 2 -0.33 -19.20 -8.30
N ASN A 3 -1.30 -19.30 -9.21
CA ASN A 3 -1.08 -18.90 -10.60
C ASN A 3 -0.81 -17.39 -10.63
N GLU A 4 0.08 -16.92 -11.51
CA GLU A 4 0.38 -15.47 -11.70
C GLU A 4 -0.90 -14.63 -11.83
N ASN A 5 -1.95 -15.20 -12.43
CA ASN A 5 -3.27 -14.60 -12.55
C ASN A 5 -3.93 -14.29 -11.18
N GLN A 6 -3.76 -15.15 -10.17
CA GLN A 6 -4.29 -14.89 -8.82
C GLN A 6 -3.55 -13.74 -8.12
N PHE A 7 -2.24 -13.61 -8.33
CA PHE A 7 -1.49 -12.47 -7.79
C PHE A 7 -1.90 -11.16 -8.44
N GLN A 8 -2.17 -11.17 -9.74
CA GLN A 8 -2.68 -9.97 -10.41
C GLN A 8 -4.05 -9.56 -9.86
N ILE A 9 -4.97 -10.52 -9.68
CA ILE A 9 -6.30 -10.24 -9.10
C ILE A 9 -6.19 -9.62 -7.70
N VAL A 10 -5.32 -10.17 -6.85
CA VAL A 10 -5.09 -9.64 -5.49
C VAL A 10 -4.43 -8.25 -5.56
N PHE A 11 -3.44 -8.06 -6.42
CA PHE A 11 -2.80 -6.76 -6.63
C PHE A 11 -3.80 -5.71 -7.09
N ASP A 12 -4.66 -6.01 -8.07
CA ASP A 12 -5.65 -5.07 -8.58
C ASP A 12 -6.67 -4.69 -7.48
N GLY A 13 -7.08 -5.67 -6.66
CA GLY A 13 -7.92 -5.42 -5.48
C GLY A 13 -7.25 -4.49 -4.47
N LEU A 14 -6.01 -4.76 -4.07
CA LEU A 14 -5.26 -3.93 -3.12
C LEU A 14 -4.94 -2.55 -3.70
N LYS A 15 -4.61 -2.46 -4.99
CA LYS A 15 -4.41 -1.21 -5.72
C LYS A 15 -5.67 -0.35 -5.69
N SER A 16 -6.85 -0.94 -5.86
CA SER A 16 -8.12 -0.19 -5.84
C SER A 16 -8.36 0.52 -4.51
N ILE A 17 -7.98 -0.11 -3.38
CA ILE A 17 -8.07 0.50 -2.04
C ILE A 17 -7.19 1.75 -1.96
N LEU A 18 -5.93 1.65 -2.41
CA LEU A 18 -5.02 2.79 -2.39
C LEU A 18 -5.46 3.88 -3.38
N LYS A 19 -6.01 3.47 -4.54
CA LYS A 19 -6.42 4.39 -5.62
C LYS A 19 -7.45 5.43 -5.19
N ASP A 20 -8.36 5.08 -4.28
CA ASP A 20 -9.35 6.02 -3.72
C ASP A 20 -8.71 7.21 -2.98
N TYR A 21 -7.45 7.07 -2.58
CA TYR A 21 -6.67 8.09 -1.87
C TYR A 21 -5.69 8.85 -2.78
N GLU A 22 -5.59 8.56 -4.08
CA GLU A 22 -4.70 9.28 -5.03
C GLU A 22 -4.87 10.80 -4.96
N LYS A 23 -6.09 11.29 -4.72
CA LYS A 23 -6.38 12.73 -4.60
C LYS A 23 -5.69 13.42 -3.42
N TYR A 24 -5.19 12.66 -2.44
CA TYR A 24 -4.53 13.18 -1.24
C TYR A 24 -3.02 12.92 -1.22
N PHE A 25 -2.50 12.16 -2.18
CA PHE A 25 -1.12 11.65 -2.19
C PHE A 25 -0.50 11.76 -3.58
N ASP A 26 0.82 11.75 -3.65
CA ASP A 26 1.53 11.69 -4.93
C ASP A 26 1.67 10.24 -5.39
N VAL A 27 1.20 9.94 -6.60
CA VAL A 27 1.45 8.64 -7.25
C VAL A 27 2.89 8.60 -7.74
N LYS A 28 3.71 7.78 -7.11
CA LYS A 28 5.13 7.62 -7.46
C LYS A 28 5.39 6.43 -8.38
N SER A 29 4.51 5.43 -8.36
CA SER A 29 4.54 4.31 -9.29
C SER A 29 3.13 3.84 -9.55
N ASP A 30 2.80 3.68 -10.84
CA ASP A 30 1.59 3.03 -11.31
C ASP A 30 1.96 2.14 -12.50
N THR A 31 2.26 0.89 -12.20
CA THR A 31 2.62 -0.13 -13.19
C THR A 31 1.76 -1.38 -12.99
N ALA A 32 1.93 -2.39 -13.84
CA ALA A 32 1.24 -3.67 -13.70
C ALA A 32 1.63 -4.43 -12.42
N GLU A 33 2.83 -4.18 -11.88
CA GLU A 33 3.38 -4.93 -10.75
C GLU A 33 3.57 -4.09 -9.48
N THR A 34 3.48 -2.76 -9.56
CA THR A 34 3.75 -1.88 -8.43
C THR A 34 2.85 -0.66 -8.51
N TYR A 35 2.24 -0.37 -7.37
CA TYR A 35 1.47 0.83 -7.13
C TYR A 35 1.94 1.46 -5.81
N TYR A 36 2.33 2.73 -5.82
CA TYR A 36 2.98 3.40 -4.68
C TYR A 36 2.47 4.84 -4.52
N LEU A 37 1.94 5.14 -3.34
CA LEU A 37 1.53 6.46 -2.89
C LEU A 37 2.51 7.03 -1.87
N GLU A 38 2.94 8.26 -2.12
CA GLU A 38 3.80 9.05 -1.24
C GLU A 38 3.03 10.25 -0.69
N GLY A 39 3.17 10.48 0.61
CA GLY A 39 2.69 11.67 1.30
C GLY A 39 3.66 12.84 1.21
N GLY A 40 3.17 13.99 1.65
CA GLY A 40 3.93 15.23 1.63
C GLY A 40 5.22 15.19 2.47
N TYR A 41 6.06 16.18 2.23
CA TYR A 41 7.31 16.38 2.97
C TYR A 41 7.05 16.64 4.45
N LEU A 42 7.71 15.88 5.33
CA LEU A 42 7.71 16.15 6.76
C LEU A 42 9.08 16.65 7.22
N PRO A 43 9.18 17.89 7.73
CA PRO A 43 10.45 18.47 8.20
C PRO A 43 11.15 17.64 9.29
N GLN A 44 10.38 17.02 10.18
CA GLN A 44 10.92 16.19 11.26
C GLN A 44 11.69 14.96 10.77
N PHE A 45 11.34 14.42 9.59
CA PHE A 45 12.00 13.28 8.98
C PHE A 45 12.88 13.66 7.78
N LYS A 46 12.84 14.93 7.38
CA LYS A 46 13.57 15.49 6.22
C LYS A 46 13.33 14.74 4.91
N GLN A 47 12.16 14.11 4.77
CA GLN A 47 11.78 13.32 3.60
C GLN A 47 10.27 13.38 3.39
N ASN A 48 9.85 13.04 2.18
CA ASN A 48 8.47 12.70 1.91
C ASN A 48 8.13 11.37 2.59
N LEU A 49 6.90 11.25 3.07
CA LEU A 49 6.49 10.05 3.79
C LEU A 49 6.01 8.98 2.83
N PHE A 50 6.56 7.78 2.96
CA PHE A 50 5.95 6.60 2.39
C PHE A 50 4.57 6.37 3.03
N PHE A 51 3.49 6.39 2.24
CA PHE A 51 2.13 6.16 2.74
C PHE A 51 1.72 4.69 2.57
N GLY A 52 1.75 4.19 1.33
CA GLY A 52 1.38 2.81 1.07
C GLY A 52 1.72 2.32 -0.33
N SER A 53 1.80 1.00 -0.49
CA SER A 53 2.11 0.38 -1.77
C SER A 53 1.56 -1.04 -1.87
N ALA A 54 1.07 -1.41 -3.05
CA ALA A 54 0.81 -2.79 -3.44
C ALA A 54 1.87 -3.23 -4.45
N GLN A 55 2.41 -4.44 -4.32
CA GLN A 55 3.47 -4.93 -5.22
C GLN A 55 3.34 -6.43 -5.50
N VAL A 56 3.34 -6.82 -6.77
CA VAL A 56 3.52 -8.21 -7.17
C VAL A 56 4.99 -8.59 -6.98
N LYS A 57 5.24 -9.69 -6.27
CA LYS A 57 6.56 -10.30 -6.08
C LYS A 57 6.52 -11.73 -6.60
N LYS A 58 7.70 -12.37 -6.68
CA LYS A 58 7.87 -13.71 -7.26
C LYS A 58 6.86 -14.75 -6.78
N ASN A 59 6.53 -14.74 -5.48
CA ASN A 59 5.68 -15.78 -4.86
C ASN A 59 4.55 -15.20 -3.99
N TYR A 60 4.32 -13.88 -4.01
CA TYR A 60 3.35 -13.22 -3.15
C TYR A 60 3.03 -11.81 -3.65
N VAL A 61 1.99 -11.20 -3.11
CA VAL A 61 1.69 -9.77 -3.28
C VAL A 61 1.99 -9.07 -1.95
N SER A 62 2.89 -8.09 -1.96
CA SER A 62 3.14 -7.23 -0.80
C SER A 62 2.05 -6.17 -0.70
N TYR A 63 1.54 -5.96 0.51
CA TYR A 63 0.76 -4.78 0.85
C TYR A 63 1.44 -4.02 1.98
N TYR A 64 1.91 -2.82 1.67
CA TYR A 64 2.53 -1.92 2.62
C TYR A 64 1.53 -0.84 2.99
N LEU A 65 1.15 -0.79 4.26
CA LEU A 65 0.26 0.24 4.81
C LEU A 65 0.98 0.91 5.97
N MET A 66 1.61 2.04 5.71
CA MET A 66 2.44 2.71 6.72
C MET A 66 1.67 3.37 7.88
N PRO A 67 0.42 3.86 7.67
CA PRO A 67 -0.38 4.45 8.76
C PRO A 67 -0.53 3.57 10.00
N VAL A 68 -0.69 2.24 9.87
CA VAL A 68 -0.89 1.37 11.04
C VAL A 68 0.36 1.24 11.92
N TYR A 69 1.55 1.53 11.38
CA TYR A 69 2.78 1.60 12.17
C TYR A 69 2.95 2.96 12.85
N MET A 70 2.43 4.03 12.25
CA MET A 70 2.54 5.40 12.78
C MET A 70 1.45 5.73 13.80
N PHE A 71 0.27 5.13 13.64
CA PHE A 71 -0.92 5.32 14.46
C PHE A 71 -1.42 3.95 14.93
N PRO A 72 -0.83 3.38 16.01
CA PRO A 72 -1.17 2.03 16.48
C PRO A 72 -2.64 1.88 16.92
N ASP A 73 -3.27 2.98 17.30
CA ASP A 73 -4.69 3.09 17.63
C ASP A 73 -5.60 2.72 16.44
N LEU A 74 -5.12 2.82 15.20
CA LEU A 74 -5.87 2.33 14.03
C LEU A 74 -6.10 0.82 14.04
N LEU A 75 -5.36 0.07 14.86
CA LEU A 75 -5.54 -1.38 15.02
C LEU A 75 -6.63 -1.73 16.05
N GLU A 76 -7.16 -0.74 16.80
CA GLU A 76 -8.22 -0.98 17.78
C GLU A 76 -9.51 -1.45 17.09
N GLY A 77 -10.01 -2.63 17.47
CA GLY A 77 -11.24 -3.20 16.93
C GLY A 77 -11.09 -3.88 15.56
N ILE A 78 -9.87 -4.01 15.02
CA ILE A 78 -9.61 -4.87 13.86
C ILE A 78 -9.77 -6.34 14.27
N SER A 79 -10.27 -7.16 13.32
CA SER A 79 -10.44 -8.60 13.52
C SER A 79 -9.09 -9.27 13.83
N PRO A 80 -9.01 -10.17 14.84
CA PRO A 80 -7.77 -10.87 15.19
C PRO A 80 -7.23 -11.80 14.10
N GLU A 81 -8.05 -12.14 13.11
CA GLU A 81 -7.71 -13.02 11.98
C GLU A 81 -6.92 -12.30 10.86
N LEU A 82 -6.76 -10.98 10.97
CA LEU A 82 -5.91 -10.14 10.12
C LEU A 82 -4.52 -9.95 10.73
#